data_AF-A0A8J8PGC2-F1
#
_entry.id   AF-A0A8J8PGC2-F1
#
_cell.length_a   1.000
_cell.length_b   1.000
_cell.length_c   1.000
_cell.angle_alpha   90.00
_cell.angle_beta   90.00
_cell.angle_gamma   90.00
#
_symmetry.space_group_name_H-M   'P 1'
#
loop_
_entity.id
_entity.type
_entity.pdbx_description
1 polymer ?
#
loop_
_entity_poly.entity_id
_entity_poly.type
_entity_poly.pdbx_seq_one_letter_code
_entity_poly.pdbx_strand_id
1 'polypeptide(L)'
;MRYEEVLKSFSWDDVKKYFGQDFRDKLIREGGEVGVLRVDDKWNKQSLSYSQLKDKAQKLSSFLRNEFKVSKGDVMACLAE
;
A
#
# COMPACT_ATOMS: atom_id res chain seq x y z
N MET A 1 -20.76 16.36 -3.39
CA MET A 1 -20.21 16.80 -4.69
C MET A 1 -20.87 15.96 -5.76
N ARG A 2 -21.46 16.56 -6.79
CA ARG A 2 -22.12 15.82 -7.87
C ARG A 2 -21.07 15.38 -8.90
N TYR A 3 -21.30 14.26 -9.57
CA TYR A 3 -20.37 13.72 -10.58
C TYR A 3 -20.02 14.74 -11.68
N GLU A 4 -21.03 15.51 -12.12
CA GLU A 4 -20.88 16.56 -13.14
C GLU A 4 -19.96 17.71 -12.71
N GLU A 5 -19.89 18.00 -11.40
CA GLU A 5 -19.01 19.03 -10.85
C GLU A 5 -17.57 18.54 -10.83
N VAL A 6 -17.35 17.27 -10.47
CA VAL A 6 -16.03 16.62 -10.48
C VAL A 6 -15.44 16.59 -11.89
N LEU A 7 -16.24 16.26 -12.92
CA LEU A 7 -15.77 16.26 -14.30
C LEU A 7 -15.29 17.63 -14.76
N LYS A 8 -15.99 18.70 -14.35
CA LYS A 8 -15.64 20.07 -14.72
C LYS A 8 -14.43 20.60 -13.96
N SER A 9 -14.20 20.13 -12.74
CA SER A 9 -13.10 20.59 -11.86
C SER A 9 -11.93 19.62 -11.78
N PHE A 10 -11.93 18.51 -12.54
CA PHE A 10 -10.89 17.50 -12.47
C PHE A 10 -9.56 18.03 -13.02
N SER A 11 -8.48 17.80 -12.28
CA SER A 11 -7.12 18.12 -12.71
C SER A 11 -6.15 17.01 -12.30
N TRP A 12 -5.36 16.54 -13.27
CA TRP A 12 -4.26 15.62 -13.00
C TRP A 12 -3.19 16.24 -12.09
N ASP A 13 -3.05 17.55 -12.07
CA ASP A 13 -2.08 18.22 -11.21
C ASP A 13 -2.55 18.26 -9.76
N ASP A 14 -3.86 18.37 -9.51
CA ASP A 14 -4.42 18.22 -8.16
C ASP A 14 -4.26 16.78 -7.64
N VAL A 15 -4.43 15.79 -8.52
CA VAL A 15 -4.16 14.37 -8.20
C VAL A 15 -2.69 14.18 -7.83
N LYS A 16 -1.76 14.67 -8.66
CA LYS A 16 -0.32 14.57 -8.37
C LYS A 16 0.04 15.31 -7.08
N LYS A 17 -0.50 16.50 -6.86
CA LYS A 17 -0.29 17.28 -5.63
C LYS A 17 -0.80 16.54 -4.39
N TYR A 18 -1.94 15.88 -4.49
CA TYR A 18 -2.52 15.08 -3.40
C TYR A 18 -1.65 13.88 -3.03
N PHE A 19 -1.06 13.21 -4.01
CA PHE A 19 -0.20 12.04 -3.79
C PHE A 19 1.26 12.42 -3.48
N GLY A 20 1.72 13.62 -3.84
CA GLY A 20 3.11 14.04 -3.67
C GLY A 20 4.02 13.52 -4.79
N GLN A 21 5.35 13.57 -4.57
CA GLN A 21 6.33 13.01 -5.52
C GLN A 21 6.25 11.49 -5.60
N ASP A 22 6.00 10.82 -4.46
CA ASP A 22 5.72 9.39 -4.38
C ASP A 22 4.38 9.19 -3.66
N PHE A 23 3.44 8.49 -4.29
CA PHE A 23 2.14 8.17 -3.69
C PHE A 23 2.26 7.46 -2.34
N ARG A 24 3.38 6.78 -2.09
CA ARG A 24 3.69 6.13 -0.82
C ARG A 24 3.88 7.13 0.32
N ASP A 25 4.28 8.37 0.04
CA ASP A 25 4.50 9.38 1.07
C ASP A 25 3.23 9.66 1.87
N LYS A 26 2.07 9.61 1.22
CA LYS A 26 0.79 9.76 1.89
C LYS A 26 0.47 8.57 2.81
N LEU A 27 0.68 7.35 2.32
CA LEU A 27 0.49 6.11 3.10
C LEU A 27 1.40 6.04 4.33
N ILE A 28 2.57 6.69 4.28
CA ILE A 28 3.55 6.72 5.38
C ILE A 28 3.16 7.77 6.44
N ARG A 29 2.56 8.91 6.03
CA ARG A 29 2.22 10.02 6.94
C ARG A 29 1.06 9.69 7.89
N GLU A 30 0.14 8.82 7.49
CA GLU A 30 -1.03 8.38 8.27
C GLU A 30 -0.76 7.02 8.98
N GLY A 31 0.49 6.75 9.36
CA GLY A 31 0.97 5.42 9.78
C GLY A 31 0.29 4.78 11.00
N GLY A 32 -0.45 5.54 11.80
CA GLY A 32 -1.20 5.05 12.96
C GLY A 32 -2.58 4.48 12.63
N GLU A 33 -3.14 4.81 11.46
CA GLU A 33 -4.47 4.35 11.08
C GLU A 33 -4.45 2.89 10.60
N VAL A 34 -5.56 2.19 10.82
CA VAL A 34 -5.75 0.82 10.36
C VAL A 34 -5.76 0.81 8.83
N GLY A 35 -4.77 0.14 8.24
CA GLY A 35 -4.66 -0.01 6.77
C GLY A 35 -5.31 -1.29 6.25
N VAL A 36 -5.35 -2.36 7.06
CA VAL A 36 -5.95 -3.65 6.70
C VAL A 36 -6.64 -4.28 7.89
N LEU A 37 -7.81 -4.88 7.63
CA LEU A 37 -8.46 -5.86 8.48
C LEU A 37 -8.37 -7.23 7.81
N ARG A 38 -7.65 -8.16 8.45
CA ARG A 38 -7.55 -9.55 8.03
C ARG A 38 -8.46 -10.42 8.89
N VAL A 39 -9.16 -11.34 8.25
CA VAL A 39 -9.90 -12.42 8.92
C VAL A 39 -9.30 -13.74 8.44
N ASP A 40 -8.95 -14.62 9.36
CA ASP A 40 -8.44 -15.96 9.01
C ASP A 40 -9.58 -16.99 8.89
N ASP A 41 -9.21 -18.22 8.51
CA ASP A 41 -10.11 -19.38 8.38
C ASP A 41 -10.84 -19.75 9.68
N LYS A 42 -10.35 -19.28 10.82
CA LYS A 42 -10.91 -19.46 12.16
C LYS A 42 -11.67 -18.25 12.66
N TRP A 43 -11.98 -17.30 11.78
CA TRP A 43 -12.68 -16.04 12.09
C TRP A 43 -11.94 -15.11 13.06
N ASN A 44 -10.63 -15.30 13.27
CA ASN A 44 -9.84 -14.37 14.06
C ASN A 44 -9.60 -13.10 13.26
N LYS A 45 -9.85 -11.96 13.90
CA LYS A 45 -9.67 -10.65 13.30
C LYS A 45 -8.33 -10.07 13.71
N GLN A 46 -7.57 -9.60 12.73
CA GLN A 46 -6.33 -8.85 12.95
C GLN A 46 -6.43 -7.52 12.22
N SER A 47 -6.19 -6.43 12.93
CA SER A 47 -5.97 -5.12 12.33
C SER A 47 -4.47 -4.87 12.21
N LEU A 48 -4.07 -4.34 11.05
CA LEU A 48 -2.71 -3.87 10.82
C LEU A 48 -2.75 -2.41 10.43
N SER A 49 -1.93 -1.59 11.07
CA SER A 49 -1.74 -0.19 10.67
C SER A 49 -0.89 -0.07 9.42
N TYR A 50 -0.96 1.06 8.74
CA TYR A 50 -0.08 1.34 7.59
C TYR A 50 1.41 1.26 7.96
N SER A 51 1.79 1.70 9.16
CA SER A 51 3.17 1.55 9.65
C SER A 51 3.57 0.08 9.77
N GLN A 52 2.71 -0.78 10.35
CA GLN A 52 2.99 -2.21 10.46
C GLN A 52 3.07 -2.91 9.10
N LEU A 53 2.23 -2.50 8.14
CA LEU A 53 2.28 -3.01 6.77
C LEU A 53 3.59 -2.62 6.09
N LYS A 54 4.03 -1.37 6.24
CA LYS A 54 5.32 -0.89 5.72
C LYS A 54 6.48 -1.70 6.29
N ASP A 55 6.52 -1.89 7.60
CA ASP A 55 7.57 -2.66 8.27
C ASP A 55 7.62 -4.11 7.76
N LYS A 56 6.45 -4.76 7.61
CA LYS A 56 6.34 -6.11 7.06
C LYS A 56 6.80 -6.18 5.60
N ALA A 57 6.38 -5.22 4.78
CA ALA A 57 6.77 -5.15 3.37
C ALA A 57 8.29 -4.94 3.21
N GLN A 58 8.89 -4.08 4.04
CA GLN A 58 10.33 -3.87 4.05
C GLN A 58 11.09 -5.14 4.45
N LYS A 59 10.66 -5.82 5.53
CA LYS A 59 11.26 -7.09 5.95
C LYS A 59 11.17 -8.16 4.86
N LEU A 60 10.01 -8.29 4.20
CA LEU A 60 9.83 -9.21 3.08
C LEU A 60 10.75 -8.85 1.91
N SER A 61 10.84 -7.56 1.54
CA SER A 61 11.71 -7.11 0.45
C SER A 61 13.19 -7.41 0.72
N SER A 62 13.65 -7.21 1.96
CA SER A 62 15.01 -7.53 2.38
C SER A 62 15.28 -9.03 2.34
N PHE A 63 14.33 -9.85 2.81
CA PHE A 63 14.42 -11.31 2.75
C PHE A 63 14.52 -11.81 1.31
N LEU A 64 13.63 -11.35 0.42
CA LEU A 64 13.65 -11.73 -0.99
C LEU A 64 14.96 -11.32 -1.70
N ARG A 65 15.46 -10.12 -1.42
CA ARG A 65 16.74 -9.65 -1.97
C ARG A 65 17.92 -10.44 -1.41
N ASN A 66 17.93 -10.79 -0.13
CA ASN A 66 19.09 -11.42 0.50
C ASN A 66 19.17 -12.92 0.23
N GLU A 67 18.06 -13.63 0.38
CA GLU A 67 18.00 -15.08 0.27
C GLU A 67 17.85 -15.54 -1.18
N PHE A 68 17.03 -14.83 -1.97
CA PHE A 68 16.66 -15.25 -3.33
C PHE A 68 17.26 -14.34 -4.42
N LYS A 69 18.01 -13.29 -4.03
CA LYS A 69 18.63 -12.32 -4.95
C LYS A 69 17.65 -11.64 -5.90
N VAL A 70 16.38 -11.55 -5.49
CA VAL A 70 15.32 -10.89 -6.26
C VAL A 70 15.70 -9.43 -6.53
N SER A 71 15.59 -9.05 -7.79
CA SER A 71 15.97 -7.75 -8.31
C SER A 71 14.77 -7.02 -8.92
N LYS A 72 14.93 -5.71 -9.12
CA LYS A 72 13.89 -4.90 -9.75
C LYS A 72 13.66 -5.39 -11.18
N GLY A 73 12.43 -5.73 -11.49
CA GLY A 73 12.03 -6.25 -12.80
C GLY A 73 11.74 -7.75 -12.80
N ASP A 74 12.15 -8.47 -11.76
CA ASP A 74 11.86 -9.90 -11.62
C ASP A 74 10.37 -10.12 -11.32
N VAL A 75 9.83 -11.21 -11.86
CA VAL A 75 8.45 -11.63 -11.63
C VAL A 75 8.39 -12.54 -10.42
N MET A 76 7.53 -12.19 -9.46
CA MET A 76 7.25 -13.00 -8.28
C MET A 76 5.86 -13.61 -8.41
N ALA A 77 5.79 -14.94 -8.47
CA ALA A 77 4.52 -15.65 -8.39
C ALA A 77 3.97 -15.53 -6.96
N CYS A 78 2.67 -15.23 -6.85
CA CYS A 78 1.96 -15.22 -5.58
C CYS A 78 0.78 -16.16 -5.69
N LEU A 79 0.83 -17.27 -4.94
CA LEU A 79 -0.33 -18.09 -4.66
C LEU A 79 -0.80 -17.72 -3.25
N ALA A 80 -1.95 -17.06 -3.16
CA ALA A 80 -2.57 -16.70 -1.90
C ALA A 80 -3.74 -17.66 -1.63
N GLU A 81 -3.68 -18.36 -0.49
CA GLU A 81 -4.78 -19.16 0.07
C GLU A 81 -5.56 -18.37 1.11
#